data_AF-A0A2P8DJ34-F1
#
_entry.id   AF-A0A2P8DJ34-F1
#
_cell.length_a   1.000
_cell.length_b   1.000
_cell.length_c   1.000
_cell.angle_alpha   90.00
_cell.angle_beta   90.00
_cell.angle_gamma   90.00
#
_symmetry.space_group_name_H-M   'P 1'
#
loop_
_entity.id
_entity.type
_entity.pdbx_description
1 polymer ?
#
loop_
_entity_poly.entity_id
_entity_poly.type
_entity_poly.pdbx_seq_one_letter_code
_entity_poly.pdbx_strand_id
1 'polypeptide(L)'
;MTRALIVVDVQNDFCEGGSLAVNGGADTAFAISEVLKEWNEAEPDERKYDYVVATRDHHIDPGEHFSDNPDFVTSWPRHCVAGTDGAAFHPNLDPQPFDAVFDKGEYSNGYSGFEGHAQDGSGLPDWLRSREVTTVDVVGIATDHCVRATALDAAGAGFDTRVLLDLTAGVSNETTSRALQDLRSAGVRLDGRPVVRAA
;
A
#
# COMPACT_ATOMS: atom_id res chain seq x y z
N MET A 1 -21.47 -2.49 -9.08
CA MET A 1 -20.37 -3.31 -8.52
C MET A 1 -19.62 -2.39 -7.60
N THR A 2 -19.59 -2.69 -6.31
CA THR A 2 -18.94 -1.82 -5.32
C THR A 2 -17.43 -1.97 -5.42
N ARG A 3 -16.72 -0.84 -5.52
CA ARG A 3 -15.28 -0.75 -5.75
C ARG A 3 -14.58 0.03 -4.65
N ALA A 4 -13.46 -0.49 -4.17
CA ALA A 4 -12.57 0.23 -3.26
C ALA A 4 -11.21 0.56 -3.89
N LEU A 5 -10.62 1.68 -3.47
CA LEU A 5 -9.19 1.98 -3.66
C LEU A 5 -8.44 1.64 -2.37
N ILE A 6 -7.34 0.89 -2.49
CA ILE A 6 -6.45 0.55 -1.37
C ILE A 6 -5.12 1.29 -1.59
N VAL A 7 -4.83 2.27 -0.72
CA VAL A 7 -3.59 3.04 -0.70
C VAL A 7 -2.59 2.39 0.24
N VAL A 8 -1.56 1.75 -0.32
CA VAL A 8 -0.62 0.93 0.44
C VAL A 8 0.58 1.76 0.90
N ASP A 9 0.73 1.91 2.22
CA ASP A 9 1.97 2.28 2.92
C ASP A 9 2.68 3.53 2.38
N VAL A 10 1.92 4.59 2.08
CA VAL A 10 2.50 5.88 1.64
C VAL A 10 2.97 6.67 2.86
N GLN A 11 4.01 6.16 3.53
CA GLN A 11 4.55 6.67 4.79
C GLN A 11 5.91 7.37 4.61
N ASN A 12 6.28 8.17 5.61
CA ASN A 12 7.54 8.92 5.61
C ASN A 12 8.77 8.04 5.43
N ASP A 13 8.84 6.90 6.14
CA ASP A 13 10.02 6.03 6.07
C ASP A 13 10.23 5.38 4.69
N PHE A 14 9.18 5.26 3.89
CA PHE A 14 9.26 4.71 2.54
C PHE A 14 9.46 5.76 1.44
N CYS A 15 9.50 7.04 1.79
CA CYS A 15 9.77 8.14 0.87
C CYS A 15 11.19 8.71 1.07
N GLU A 16 11.64 9.55 0.14
CA GLU A 16 12.97 10.16 0.19
C GLU A 16 13.24 10.88 1.52
N GLY A 17 14.36 10.53 2.18
CA GLY A 17 14.72 11.03 3.51
C GLY A 17 14.29 10.11 4.66
N GLY A 18 13.42 9.14 4.39
CA GLY A 18 13.04 8.06 5.31
C GLY A 18 14.12 6.99 5.50
N SER A 19 13.95 6.15 6.52
CA SER A 19 14.91 5.09 6.86
C SER A 19 14.95 3.92 5.85
N LEU A 20 13.88 3.74 5.07
CA LEU A 20 13.74 2.68 4.06
C LEU A 20 13.15 3.25 2.74
N ALA A 21 13.72 4.37 2.31
CA ALA A 21 13.21 5.14 1.18
C ALA A 21 13.16 4.34 -0.14
N VAL A 22 12.05 4.49 -0.86
CA VAL A 22 11.89 4.05 -2.25
C VAL A 22 11.95 5.29 -3.15
N ASN A 23 12.91 5.32 -4.08
CA ASN A 23 13.09 6.48 -4.94
C ASN A 23 11.87 6.68 -5.87
N GLY A 24 11.33 7.90 -5.86
CA GLY A 24 10.05 8.25 -6.47
C GLY A 24 8.86 8.20 -5.50
N GLY A 25 9.07 7.77 -4.25
CA GLY A 25 8.00 7.63 -3.25
C GLY A 25 7.25 8.94 -2.98
N ALA A 26 7.96 10.06 -2.83
CA ALA A 26 7.33 11.36 -2.60
C ALA A 26 6.52 11.85 -3.81
N ASP A 27 6.96 11.55 -5.04
CA ASP A 27 6.22 11.87 -6.27
C ASP A 27 4.98 10.98 -6.42
N THR A 28 5.10 9.68 -6.09
CA THR A 28 3.97 8.75 -6.06
C THR A 28 2.94 9.17 -5.02
N ALA A 29 3.36 9.63 -3.84
CA ALA A 29 2.47 10.16 -2.81
C ALA A 29 1.65 11.36 -3.33
N PHE A 30 2.29 12.29 -4.05
CA PHE A 30 1.62 13.42 -4.68
C PHE A 30 0.67 12.97 -5.80
N ALA A 31 1.07 12.02 -6.65
CA ALA A 31 0.20 11.52 -7.71
C ALA A 31 -1.07 10.83 -7.17
N ILE A 32 -0.93 10.09 -6.05
CA ILE A 32 -2.07 9.49 -5.35
C ILE A 32 -2.95 10.58 -4.74
N SER A 33 -2.38 11.64 -4.16
CA SER A 33 -3.16 12.71 -3.53
C SER A 33 -4.09 13.44 -4.50
N GLU A 34 -3.69 13.62 -5.76
CA GLU A 34 -4.56 14.17 -6.80
C GLU A 34 -5.80 13.28 -7.03
N VAL A 35 -5.63 11.95 -7.05
CA VAL A 35 -6.76 11.00 -7.14
C VAL A 35 -7.66 11.08 -5.91
N LEU A 36 -7.07 11.19 -4.72
CA LEU A 36 -7.81 11.31 -3.46
C LEU A 36 -8.60 12.61 -3.39
N LYS A 37 -8.01 13.71 -3.86
CA LYS A 37 -8.64 15.02 -3.93
C LYS A 37 -9.83 15.01 -4.89
N GLU A 38 -9.64 14.52 -6.11
CA GLU A 38 -10.72 14.39 -7.09
C GLU A 38 -11.88 13.54 -6.52
N TRP A 39 -11.57 12.42 -5.89
CA TRP A 39 -12.58 11.56 -5.27
C TRP A 39 -13.31 12.25 -4.10
N ASN A 40 -12.59 12.97 -3.25
CA ASN A 40 -13.15 13.63 -2.07
C ASN A 40 -14.03 14.82 -2.43
N GLU A 41 -13.67 15.56 -3.48
CA GLU A 41 -14.41 16.73 -3.99
C GLU A 41 -15.60 16.33 -4.88
N ALA A 42 -15.62 15.11 -5.43
CA ALA A 42 -16.71 14.62 -6.27
C ALA A 42 -18.01 14.39 -5.48
N GLU A 43 -19.13 14.72 -6.12
CA GLU A 43 -20.46 14.35 -5.64
C GLU A 43 -20.60 12.82 -5.54
N PRO A 44 -21.39 12.27 -4.60
CA PRO A 44 -21.46 10.84 -4.36
C PRO A 44 -21.70 9.99 -5.61
N ASP A 45 -22.58 10.44 -6.53
CA ASP A 45 -22.93 9.72 -7.75
C ASP A 45 -21.84 9.80 -8.84
N GLU A 46 -20.84 10.67 -8.69
CA GLU A 46 -19.72 10.88 -9.62
C GLU A 46 -18.43 10.20 -9.16
N ARG A 47 -18.41 9.68 -7.91
CA ARG A 47 -17.22 9.04 -7.35
C ARG A 47 -16.88 7.75 -8.09
N LYS A 48 -15.60 7.65 -8.47
CA LYS A 48 -15.04 6.46 -9.12
C LYS A 48 -14.92 5.25 -8.18
N TYR A 49 -14.83 5.51 -6.88
CA TYR A 49 -14.71 4.52 -5.83
C TYR A 49 -15.84 4.72 -4.82
N ASP A 50 -16.45 3.64 -4.38
CA ASP A 50 -17.42 3.68 -3.29
C ASP A 50 -16.70 3.87 -1.94
N TYR A 51 -15.48 3.35 -1.83
CA TYR A 51 -14.63 3.44 -0.64
C TYR A 51 -13.16 3.69 -0.98
N VAL A 52 -12.47 4.42 -0.11
CA VAL A 52 -11.02 4.57 -0.15
C VAL A 52 -10.44 4.24 1.22
N VAL A 53 -9.52 3.29 1.26
CA VAL A 53 -8.85 2.85 2.49
C VAL A 53 -7.34 2.93 2.34
N ALA A 54 -6.64 3.00 3.46
CA ALA A 54 -5.18 2.97 3.48
C ALA A 54 -4.65 1.83 4.37
N THR A 55 -3.47 1.34 4.04
CA THR A 55 -2.68 0.48 4.95
C THR A 55 -1.47 1.22 5.43
N ARG A 56 -0.94 0.79 6.57
CA ARG A 56 0.22 1.41 7.19
C ARG A 56 1.04 0.34 7.90
N ASP A 57 2.32 0.24 7.60
CA ASP A 57 3.24 -0.49 8.45
C ASP A 57 3.32 0.21 9.82
N HIS A 58 3.18 -0.58 10.87
CA HIS A 58 3.08 -0.09 12.23
C HIS A 58 3.77 -1.07 13.16
N HIS A 59 5.10 -0.95 13.29
CA HIS A 59 5.92 -1.93 14.01
C HIS A 59 6.08 -1.54 15.49
N ILE A 60 5.63 -2.41 16.41
CA ILE A 60 5.86 -2.27 17.86
C ILE A 60 7.10 -3.06 18.26
N ASP A 61 7.11 -4.36 17.97
CA ASP A 61 8.25 -5.26 18.19
C ASP A 61 8.21 -6.42 17.19
N PRO A 62 8.66 -6.21 15.94
CA PRO A 62 8.55 -7.22 14.88
C PRO A 62 9.68 -8.26 14.90
N GLY A 63 10.48 -8.32 15.97
CA GLY A 63 11.56 -9.29 16.15
C GLY A 63 12.63 -9.22 15.04
N GLU A 64 12.90 -10.37 14.41
CA GLU A 64 13.95 -10.54 13.39
C GLU A 64 13.71 -9.74 12.10
N HIS A 65 12.53 -9.14 11.93
CA HIS A 65 12.25 -8.20 10.83
C HIS A 65 13.21 -6.99 10.86
N PHE A 66 13.63 -6.54 12.04
CA PHE A 66 14.60 -5.46 12.19
C PHE A 66 16.01 -5.99 12.41
N SER A 67 16.96 -5.45 11.64
CA SER A 67 18.39 -5.75 11.75
C SER A 67 19.22 -4.49 11.55
N ASP A 68 20.31 -4.36 12.31
CA ASP A 68 21.34 -3.34 12.08
C ASP A 68 22.21 -3.68 10.85
N ASN A 69 22.16 -4.93 10.37
CA ASN A 69 22.82 -5.41 9.14
C ASN A 69 21.78 -6.16 8.28
N PRO A 70 20.82 -5.45 7.68
CA PRO A 70 19.72 -6.06 6.95
C PRO A 70 20.19 -6.73 5.66
N ASP A 71 19.54 -7.83 5.29
CA ASP A 71 19.74 -8.53 4.02
C ASP A 71 18.87 -7.95 2.89
N PHE A 72 17.91 -7.07 3.21
CA PHE A 72 16.94 -6.48 2.29
C PHE A 72 16.09 -7.52 1.55
N VAL A 73 15.92 -8.70 2.17
CA VAL A 73 15.07 -9.79 1.68
C VAL A 73 14.10 -10.21 2.77
N THR A 74 14.60 -10.49 3.96
CA THR A 74 13.81 -10.91 5.13
C THR A 74 13.99 -10.02 6.34
N SER A 75 15.04 -9.18 6.34
CA SER A 75 15.36 -8.24 7.41
C SER A 75 15.65 -6.85 6.85
N TRP A 76 15.31 -5.83 7.63
CA TRP A 76 15.27 -4.44 7.21
C TRP A 76 15.88 -3.52 8.28
N PRO A 77 16.33 -2.31 7.92
CA PRO A 77 16.60 -1.29 8.94
C PRO A 77 15.32 -0.98 9.71
N ARG A 78 15.42 -0.39 10.91
CA ARG A 78 14.23 0.06 11.64
C ARG A 78 13.49 1.12 10.79
N HIS A 79 12.21 0.86 10.55
CA HIS A 79 11.30 1.71 9.79
C HIS A 79 9.91 1.60 10.40
N CYS A 80 9.05 2.58 10.14
CA CYS A 80 7.63 2.59 10.49
C CYS A 80 7.35 2.19 11.95
N VAL A 81 8.26 2.59 12.85
CA VAL A 81 8.15 2.28 14.29
C VAL A 81 6.95 3.03 14.86
N ALA A 82 6.10 2.31 15.59
CA ALA A 82 4.89 2.85 16.18
C ALA A 82 5.16 4.12 17.00
N GLY A 83 4.39 5.18 16.73
CA GLY A 83 4.50 6.47 17.40
C GLY A 83 5.65 7.37 16.94
N THR A 84 6.40 6.99 15.90
CA THR A 84 7.44 7.85 15.29
C THR A 84 6.91 8.60 14.06
N ASP A 85 7.58 9.69 13.70
CA ASP A 85 7.27 10.44 12.47
C ASP A 85 7.43 9.57 11.21
N GLY A 86 8.39 8.63 11.22
CA GLY A 86 8.62 7.70 10.12
C GLY A 86 7.39 6.84 9.77
N ALA A 87 6.56 6.52 10.79
CA ALA A 87 5.33 5.77 10.63
C ALA A 87 4.13 6.61 10.14
N ALA A 88 4.21 7.95 10.15
CA ALA A 88 3.12 8.78 9.66
C ALA A 88 3.00 8.73 8.13
N PHE A 89 1.81 8.99 7.60
CA PHE A 89 1.61 9.19 6.17
C PHE A 89 2.45 10.37 5.66
N HIS A 90 2.99 10.23 4.46
CA HIS A 90 3.85 11.24 3.86
C HIS A 90 3.07 12.54 3.62
N PRO A 91 3.65 13.73 3.88
CA PRO A 91 2.92 15.01 3.76
C PRO A 91 2.45 15.35 2.34
N ASN A 92 3.04 14.76 1.30
CA ASN A 92 2.53 14.92 -0.07
C ASN A 92 1.21 14.16 -0.32
N LEU A 93 0.87 13.20 0.53
CA LEU A 93 -0.40 12.49 0.51
C LEU A 93 -1.44 13.33 1.28
N ASP A 94 -1.87 14.45 0.69
CA ASP A 94 -2.88 15.36 1.24
C ASP A 94 -3.89 15.73 0.14
N PRO A 95 -5.21 15.51 0.35
CA PRO A 95 -5.87 15.09 1.58
C PRO A 95 -5.71 13.58 1.90
N GLN A 96 -6.03 13.20 3.13
CA GLN A 96 -6.10 11.80 3.61
C GLN A 96 -7.54 11.40 3.98
N PRO A 97 -8.49 11.37 3.01
CA PRO A 97 -9.91 11.23 3.29
C PRO A 97 -10.34 9.75 3.49
N PHE A 98 -9.48 8.93 4.11
CA PHE A 98 -9.68 7.49 4.17
C PHE A 98 -10.89 7.12 5.02
N ASP A 99 -11.72 6.21 4.50
CA ASP A 99 -12.85 5.62 5.23
C ASP A 99 -12.37 4.72 6.38
N ALA A 100 -11.19 4.13 6.23
CA ALA A 100 -10.49 3.34 7.24
C ALA A 100 -8.98 3.26 6.95
N VAL A 101 -8.21 3.11 8.02
CA VAL A 101 -6.76 2.84 7.97
C VAL A 101 -6.50 1.51 8.68
N PHE A 102 -5.70 0.65 8.05
CA PHE A 102 -5.38 -0.69 8.54
C PHE A 102 -3.89 -0.78 8.89
N ASP A 103 -3.60 -0.88 10.17
CA ASP A 103 -2.24 -1.06 10.68
C ASP A 103 -1.83 -2.54 10.59
N LYS A 104 -0.62 -2.81 10.12
CA LYS A 104 -0.06 -4.16 9.96
C LYS A 104 1.37 -4.23 10.49
N GLY A 105 1.82 -5.45 10.80
CA GLY A 105 3.21 -5.69 11.19
C GLY A 105 3.57 -5.36 12.65
N GLU A 106 2.60 -5.13 13.54
CA GLU A 106 2.90 -4.78 14.95
C GLU A 106 3.90 -5.72 15.63
N TYR A 107 3.76 -7.02 15.35
CA TYR A 107 4.61 -8.10 15.89
C TYR A 107 5.05 -9.09 14.80
N SER A 108 5.07 -8.66 13.53
CA SER A 108 5.44 -9.48 12.36
C SER A 108 6.02 -8.61 11.24
N ASN A 109 6.30 -9.19 10.07
CA ASN A 109 6.79 -8.43 8.92
C ASN A 109 5.74 -7.53 8.26
N GLY A 110 4.44 -7.85 8.39
CA GLY A 110 3.34 -7.03 7.88
C GLY A 110 3.31 -6.83 6.37
N TYR A 111 3.75 -7.75 5.52
CA TYR A 111 3.83 -7.45 4.08
C TYR A 111 2.48 -7.18 3.42
N SER A 112 1.42 -7.94 3.72
CA SER A 112 0.13 -7.77 3.05
C SER A 112 -0.80 -6.85 3.83
N GLY A 113 -1.45 -5.92 3.12
CA GLY A 113 -2.55 -5.12 3.66
C GLY A 113 -3.70 -5.95 4.22
N PHE A 114 -3.84 -7.19 3.75
CA PHE A 114 -4.87 -8.14 4.21
C PHE A 114 -4.58 -8.70 5.61
N GLU A 115 -3.37 -8.50 6.13
CA GLU A 115 -3.00 -8.77 7.52
C GLU A 115 -3.35 -7.59 8.45
N GLY A 116 -3.69 -6.43 7.87
CA GLY A 116 -3.93 -5.22 8.61
C GLY A 116 -5.29 -5.16 9.31
N HIS A 117 -5.34 -4.44 10.42
CA HIS A 117 -6.54 -4.23 11.22
C HIS A 117 -6.80 -2.74 11.44
N ALA A 118 -8.08 -2.36 11.40
CA ALA A 118 -8.51 -1.02 11.76
C ALA A 118 -8.55 -0.84 13.28
N GLN A 119 -8.79 0.39 13.73
CA GLN A 119 -8.85 0.73 15.16
C GLN A 119 -9.93 -0.05 15.94
N ASP A 120 -11.01 -0.45 15.27
CA ASP A 120 -12.07 -1.28 15.85
C ASP A 120 -11.75 -2.78 15.85
N GLY A 121 -10.54 -3.16 15.39
CA GLY A 121 -10.06 -4.53 15.28
C GLY A 121 -10.52 -5.26 14.03
N SER A 122 -11.30 -4.64 13.14
CA SER A 122 -11.74 -5.27 11.90
C SER A 122 -10.58 -5.43 10.91
N GLY A 123 -10.43 -6.63 10.34
CA GLY A 123 -9.46 -6.88 9.29
C GLY A 123 -9.91 -6.30 7.95
N LEU A 124 -8.97 -5.87 7.12
CA LEU A 124 -9.26 -5.34 5.77
C LEU A 124 -10.20 -6.25 4.95
N PRO A 125 -10.01 -7.59 4.88
CA PRO A 125 -10.88 -8.45 4.05
C PRO A 125 -12.34 -8.44 4.52
N ASP A 126 -12.55 -8.46 5.84
CA ASP A 126 -13.88 -8.47 6.44
C ASP A 126 -14.55 -7.11 6.30
N TRP A 127 -13.78 -6.03 6.45
CA TRP A 127 -14.26 -4.66 6.24
C TRP A 127 -14.76 -4.43 4.81
N LEU A 128 -14.02 -4.94 3.81
CA LEU A 128 -14.40 -4.87 2.40
C LEU A 128 -15.67 -5.68 2.12
N ARG A 129 -15.73 -6.92 2.64
CA ARG A 129 -16.89 -7.81 2.44
C ARG A 129 -18.16 -7.30 3.10
N SER A 130 -18.07 -6.74 4.30
CA SER A 130 -19.23 -6.18 5.00
C SER A 130 -19.84 -4.97 4.28
N ARG A 131 -19.12 -4.40 3.32
CA ARG A 131 -19.53 -3.29 2.46
C ARG A 131 -19.80 -3.71 1.02
N GLU A 132 -19.92 -5.02 0.80
CA GLU A 132 -20.23 -5.60 -0.50
C GLU A 132 -19.22 -5.23 -1.61
N VAL A 133 -17.98 -4.87 -1.23
CA VAL A 133 -16.91 -4.61 -2.19
C VAL A 133 -16.60 -5.88 -2.97
N THR A 134 -16.55 -5.76 -4.29
CA THR A 134 -16.28 -6.86 -5.22
C THR A 134 -15.08 -6.59 -6.11
N THR A 135 -14.67 -5.32 -6.24
CA THR A 135 -13.53 -4.89 -7.06
C THR A 135 -12.61 -4.02 -6.21
N VAL A 136 -11.29 -4.22 -6.33
CA VAL A 136 -10.30 -3.38 -5.67
C VAL A 136 -9.25 -2.88 -6.67
N ASP A 137 -8.93 -1.59 -6.58
CA ASP A 137 -7.76 -1.00 -7.22
C ASP A 137 -6.68 -0.77 -6.14
N VAL A 138 -5.44 -1.18 -6.40
CA VAL A 138 -4.31 -1.10 -5.44
C VAL A 138 -3.25 -0.13 -5.97
N VAL A 139 -2.78 0.76 -5.10
CA VAL A 139 -1.75 1.78 -5.35
C VAL A 139 -0.81 1.89 -4.15
N GLY A 140 0.30 2.63 -4.28
CA GLY A 140 1.19 2.93 -3.16
C GLY A 140 2.57 2.28 -3.27
N ILE A 141 3.17 1.94 -2.12
CA ILE A 141 4.60 1.61 -2.01
C ILE A 141 4.77 0.32 -1.19
N ALA A 142 5.71 -0.58 -1.50
CA ALA A 142 6.45 -0.71 -2.74
C ALA A 142 5.79 -1.70 -3.70
N THR A 143 5.92 -1.45 -5.00
CA THR A 143 5.37 -2.27 -6.11
C THR A 143 5.73 -3.75 -5.96
N ASP A 144 6.97 -4.02 -5.57
CA ASP A 144 7.57 -5.35 -5.45
C ASP A 144 7.42 -6.00 -4.08
N HIS A 145 6.89 -5.28 -3.09
CA HIS A 145 6.67 -5.76 -1.73
C HIS A 145 5.19 -5.65 -1.34
N CYS A 146 4.82 -4.65 -0.55
CA CYS A 146 3.49 -4.56 0.04
C CYS A 146 2.36 -4.44 -0.99
N VAL A 147 2.58 -3.71 -2.09
CA VAL A 147 1.59 -3.62 -3.19
C VAL A 147 1.37 -4.98 -3.82
N ARG A 148 2.47 -5.71 -4.13
CA ARG A 148 2.41 -7.06 -4.68
C ARG A 148 1.67 -8.00 -3.74
N ALA A 149 2.06 -8.05 -2.47
CA ALA A 149 1.46 -8.94 -1.47
C ALA A 149 -0.04 -8.67 -1.30
N THR A 150 -0.41 -7.40 -1.12
CA THR A 150 -1.81 -6.96 -0.98
C THR A 150 -2.66 -7.34 -2.19
N ALA A 151 -2.15 -7.11 -3.42
CA ALA A 151 -2.89 -7.43 -4.63
C ALA A 151 -3.02 -8.95 -4.87
N LEU A 152 -2.00 -9.75 -4.52
CA LEU A 152 -2.08 -11.20 -4.59
C LEU A 152 -3.11 -11.76 -3.61
N ASP A 153 -3.12 -11.27 -2.38
CA ASP A 153 -4.10 -11.70 -1.38
C ASP A 153 -5.52 -11.23 -1.72
N ALA A 154 -5.70 -10.04 -2.28
CA ALA A 154 -6.98 -9.59 -2.80
C ALA A 154 -7.52 -10.52 -3.88
N ALA A 155 -6.69 -10.88 -4.86
CA ALA A 155 -7.07 -11.82 -5.92
C ALA A 155 -7.38 -13.21 -5.34
N GLY A 156 -6.53 -13.71 -4.43
CA GLY A 156 -6.72 -14.99 -3.75
C GLY A 156 -7.98 -15.05 -2.89
N ALA A 157 -8.39 -13.91 -2.32
CA ALA A 157 -9.62 -13.75 -1.54
C ALA A 157 -10.88 -13.57 -2.40
N GLY A 158 -10.74 -13.54 -3.73
CA GLY A 158 -11.83 -13.50 -4.70
C GLY A 158 -12.26 -12.10 -5.16
N PHE A 159 -11.51 -11.05 -4.85
CA PHE A 159 -11.79 -9.70 -5.34
C PHE A 159 -11.30 -9.53 -6.78
N ASP A 160 -12.08 -8.86 -7.62
CA ASP A 160 -11.61 -8.43 -8.93
C ASP A 160 -10.54 -7.33 -8.75
N THR A 161 -9.27 -7.70 -8.97
CA THR A 161 -8.12 -6.92 -8.51
C THR A 161 -7.39 -6.27 -9.68
N ARG A 162 -7.10 -4.99 -9.55
CA ARG A 162 -6.21 -4.26 -10.46
C ARG A 162 -5.17 -3.44 -9.69
N VAL A 163 -3.96 -3.36 -10.21
CA VAL A 163 -2.90 -2.47 -9.71
C VAL A 163 -2.73 -1.31 -10.71
N LEU A 164 -2.83 -0.07 -10.22
CA LEU A 164 -2.60 1.13 -11.04
C LEU A 164 -1.13 1.51 -10.92
N LEU A 165 -0.33 0.97 -11.84
CA LEU A 165 1.13 1.03 -11.78
C LEU A 165 1.67 2.46 -11.85
N ASP A 166 1.02 3.37 -12.57
CA ASP A 166 1.43 4.79 -12.60
C ASP A 166 1.37 5.46 -11.21
N LEU A 167 0.67 4.82 -10.26
CA LEU A 167 0.51 5.24 -8.86
C LEU A 167 1.26 4.30 -7.90
N THR A 168 2.34 3.68 -8.36
CA THR A 168 3.19 2.80 -7.55
C THR A 168 4.66 3.14 -7.72
N ALA A 169 5.46 2.97 -6.66
CA ALA A 169 6.91 3.07 -6.68
C ALA A 169 7.54 1.71 -6.36
N GLY A 170 8.54 1.26 -7.12
CA GLY A 170 9.22 -0.02 -6.94
C GLY A 170 10.65 0.15 -6.46
N VAL A 171 11.14 -0.79 -5.64
CA VAL A 171 12.49 -0.74 -5.03
C VAL A 171 13.58 -0.91 -6.08
N SER A 172 13.44 -1.91 -6.96
CA SER A 172 14.42 -2.14 -8.03
C SER A 172 13.77 -2.67 -9.30
N ASN A 173 14.42 -2.45 -10.44
CA ASN A 173 13.93 -2.94 -11.72
C ASN A 173 13.76 -4.47 -11.73
N GLU A 174 14.68 -5.19 -11.08
CA GLU A 174 14.68 -6.65 -11.07
C GLU A 174 13.53 -7.20 -10.22
N THR A 175 13.41 -6.76 -8.97
CA THR A 175 12.35 -7.19 -8.05
C THR A 175 10.98 -6.75 -8.54
N THR A 176 10.85 -5.53 -9.07
CA THR A 176 9.61 -5.05 -9.70
C THR A 176 9.24 -5.90 -10.91
N SER A 177 10.18 -6.26 -11.79
CA SER A 177 9.88 -7.11 -12.93
C SER A 177 9.34 -8.49 -12.54
N ARG A 178 9.87 -9.09 -11.47
CA ARG A 178 9.37 -10.36 -10.92
C ARG A 178 7.97 -10.19 -10.32
N ALA A 179 7.77 -9.13 -9.54
CA ALA A 179 6.47 -8.79 -8.96
C ALA A 179 5.35 -8.67 -10.01
N LEU A 180 5.63 -7.98 -11.12
CA LEU A 180 4.66 -7.85 -12.22
C LEU A 180 4.35 -9.19 -12.89
N GLN A 181 5.29 -10.14 -12.93
CA GLN A 181 5.04 -11.49 -13.46
C GLN A 181 4.15 -12.28 -12.51
N ASP A 182 4.40 -12.22 -11.21
CA ASP A 182 3.59 -12.89 -10.19
C ASP A 182 2.14 -12.38 -10.23
N LEU A 183 1.96 -11.05 -10.27
CA LEU A 183 0.64 -10.41 -10.35
C LEU A 183 -0.15 -10.87 -11.59
N ARG A 184 0.49 -10.86 -12.78
CA ARG A 184 -0.15 -11.37 -14.01
C ARG A 184 -0.53 -12.84 -13.89
N SER A 185 0.35 -13.65 -13.29
CA SER A 185 0.12 -15.09 -13.12
C SER A 185 -1.05 -15.39 -12.19
N ALA A 186 -1.29 -14.52 -11.21
CA ALA A 186 -2.45 -14.58 -10.32
C ALA A 186 -3.73 -13.96 -10.93
N GLY A 187 -3.69 -13.47 -12.17
CA GLY A 187 -4.86 -12.86 -12.83
C GLY A 187 -5.13 -11.42 -12.41
N VAL A 188 -4.22 -10.76 -11.68
CA VAL A 188 -4.33 -9.33 -11.35
C VAL A 188 -4.16 -8.50 -12.61
N ARG A 189 -5.08 -7.57 -12.86
CA ARG A 189 -4.97 -6.62 -13.97
C ARG A 189 -3.93 -5.55 -13.66
N LEU A 190 -3.10 -5.23 -14.63
CA LEU A 190 -2.06 -4.21 -14.49
C LEU A 190 -2.34 -3.07 -15.47
N ASP A 191 -2.34 -1.84 -14.98
CA ASP A 191 -2.63 -0.63 -15.75
C ASP A 191 -1.50 0.39 -15.54
N GLY A 192 -0.92 0.93 -16.62
CA GLY A 192 0.22 1.86 -16.53
C GLY A 192 1.61 1.22 -16.40
N ARG A 193 2.58 1.96 -15.85
CA ARG A 193 3.97 1.54 -15.59
C ARG A 193 4.46 2.02 -14.22
N PRO A 194 5.13 1.16 -13.42
CA PRO A 194 5.59 1.54 -12.10
C PRO A 194 6.72 2.57 -12.17
N VAL A 195 6.75 3.47 -11.19
CA VAL A 195 7.89 4.36 -10.97
C VAL A 195 9.02 3.53 -10.39
N VAL A 196 10.11 3.38 -11.14
CA VAL A 196 11.33 2.71 -10.65
C VAL A 196 12.51 3.60 -10.98
N ARG A 197 13.14 4.16 -9.94
CA ARG A 197 14.30 5.05 -10.07
C ARG A 197 15.53 4.39 -9.47
N ALA A 198 16.68 4.59 -10.10
CA ALA A 198 17.94 4.08 -9.56
C ALA A 198 18.24 4.76 -8.21
N ALA A 199 18.85 4.00 -7.30
CA ALA A 199 19.44 4.50 -6.05
C ALA A 199 20.58 5.48 -6.32
#